data_AF-A0A5K1HG31-F1
#
_entry.id   AF-A0A5K1HG31-F1
#
_cell.length_a   1.000
_cell.length_b   1.000
_cell.length_c   1.000
_cell.angle_alpha   90.00
_cell.angle_beta   90.00
_cell.angle_gamma   90.00
#
_symmetry.space_group_name_H-M   'P 1'
#
loop_
_entity.id
_entity.type
_entity.pdbx_description
1 polymer ?
#
loop_
_entity_poly.entity_id
_entity_poly.type
_entity_poly.pdbx_seq_one_letter_code
_entity_poly.pdbx_strand_id
1 'polypeptide(L)'
;KQIVWKKSRGSIKIAGGDMDFDKNFKMFLTCRLPNPSFSPELSAKTTVIDFTVTQGGLEQQLLGKVISHEQKSLEDSLNALLNDVNANKKALQKLDKDLLQRLTESTGNLLDDTSLMEVLNNTKTQAKEVAIKLEDAENKTKEINEKREQYRPVAIRGSALYFTLIELFLVNWMYNSSLEQFLELFNWSLAQ
;
A
#
# COMPACT_ATOMS: atom_id res chain seq x y z
N LYS A 1 9.41 13.47 -22.73
CA LYS A 1 10.31 12.44 -23.32
C LYS A 1 10.63 12.85 -24.75
N GLN A 2 11.90 12.79 -25.19
CA GLN A 2 12.31 13.11 -26.57
C GLN A 2 12.70 11.81 -27.28
N ILE A 3 11.72 11.08 -27.81
CA ILE A 3 11.93 9.84 -28.57
C ILE A 3 11.53 10.11 -30.02
N VAL A 4 12.39 9.77 -30.97
CA VAL A 4 12.12 9.91 -32.40
C VAL A 4 11.70 8.54 -32.95
N TRP A 5 10.50 8.45 -33.52
CA TRP A 5 9.99 7.20 -34.08
C TRP A 5 10.21 7.15 -35.58
N LYS A 6 10.88 6.09 -36.06
CA LYS A 6 10.97 5.74 -37.48
C LYS A 6 10.31 4.37 -37.67
N LYS A 7 9.07 4.38 -38.16
CA LYS A 7 8.20 3.18 -38.22
C LYS A 7 8.02 2.55 -36.83
N SER A 8 8.45 1.30 -36.65
CA SER A 8 8.37 0.55 -35.39
C SER A 8 9.57 0.74 -34.46
N ARG A 9 10.66 1.35 -34.94
CA ARG A 9 11.87 1.60 -34.15
C ARG A 9 11.85 3.01 -33.58
N GLY A 10 11.95 3.12 -32.26
CA GLY A 10 12.19 4.38 -31.58
C GLY A 10 13.69 4.57 -31.39
N SER A 11 14.19 5.79 -31.53
CA SER A 11 15.54 6.15 -31.15
C SER A 11 15.54 7.33 -30.17
N ILE A 12 16.54 7.38 -29.30
CA ILE A 12 16.76 8.44 -28.32
C ILE A 12 18.19 8.93 -28.41
N LYS A 13 18.39 10.24 -28.34
CA LYS A 13 19.72 10.84 -28.34
C LYS A 13 20.24 10.95 -26.91
N ILE A 14 21.37 10.33 -26.63
CA ILE A 14 22.04 10.33 -25.32
C ILE A 14 23.49 10.76 -25.53
N ALA A 15 23.92 11.82 -24.85
CA ALA A 15 25.30 12.35 -24.94
C ALA A 15 25.81 12.56 -26.38
N GLY A 16 24.92 12.93 -27.31
CA GLY A 16 25.24 13.15 -28.73
C GLY A 16 25.18 11.91 -29.62
N GLY A 17 25.08 10.70 -29.05
CA GLY A 17 24.87 9.45 -29.78
C GLY A 17 23.40 9.11 -29.94
N ASP A 18 23.02 8.52 -31.08
CA ASP A 18 21.69 7.96 -31.31
C ASP A 18 21.65 6.51 -30.83
N MET A 19 20.75 6.21 -29.89
CA MET A 19 20.56 4.88 -29.30
C MET A 19 19.16 4.37 -29.64
N ASP A 20 19.02 3.06 -29.87
CA ASP A 20 17.70 2.44 -30.05
C ASP A 20 16.93 2.42 -28.72
N PHE A 21 15.62 2.71 -28.79
CA PHE A 21 14.72 2.77 -27.65
C PHE A 21 13.78 1.56 -27.61
N ASP A 22 13.86 0.77 -26.54
CA ASP A 22 12.89 -0.28 -26.22
C ASP A 22 11.70 0.28 -25.41
N LYS A 23 10.48 -0.03 -25.84
CA LYS A 23 9.23 0.35 -25.14
C LYS A 23 9.11 -0.28 -23.75
N ASN A 24 9.76 -1.42 -23.53
CA ASN A 24 9.77 -2.11 -22.25
C ASN A 24 10.79 -1.55 -21.26
N PHE A 25 11.71 -0.69 -21.71
CA PHE A 25 12.73 -0.10 -20.85
C PHE A 25 12.10 0.72 -19.71
N LYS A 26 12.58 0.48 -18.49
CA LYS A 26 12.24 1.24 -17.28
C LYS A 26 13.53 1.73 -16.64
N MET A 27 13.50 2.95 -16.10
CA MET A 27 14.63 3.56 -15.42
C MET A 27 14.22 3.96 -14.01
N PHE A 28 15.03 3.57 -13.03
CA PHE A 28 14.90 3.96 -11.64
C PHE A 28 16.21 4.62 -11.22
N LEU A 29 16.11 5.75 -10.53
CA LEU A 29 17.25 6.49 -10.02
C LEU A 29 17.13 6.50 -8.49
N THR A 30 18.24 6.27 -7.79
CA THR A 30 18.26 6.22 -6.32
C THR A 30 19.30 7.20 -5.78
N CYS A 31 19.02 7.78 -4.62
CA CYS A 31 19.93 8.67 -3.89
C CYS A 31 19.90 8.29 -2.41
N ARG A 32 21.05 8.34 -1.73
CA ARG A 32 21.15 8.11 -0.28
C ARG A 32 21.16 9.38 0.55
N LEU A 33 21.18 10.54 -0.10
CA LEU A 33 21.13 11.81 0.62
C LEU A 33 19.72 12.00 1.19
N PRO A 34 19.58 12.40 2.47
CA PRO A 34 18.27 12.56 3.10
C PRO A 34 17.49 13.76 2.55
N ASN A 35 18.18 14.83 2.12
CA ASN A 35 17.54 16.00 1.51
C ASN A 35 18.31 16.47 0.27
N PRO A 36 18.21 15.75 -0.86
CA PRO A 36 18.87 16.13 -2.10
C PRO A 36 18.14 17.32 -2.74
N SER A 37 18.88 18.40 -3.02
CA SER A 37 18.33 19.54 -3.75
C SER A 37 18.21 19.20 -5.24
N PHE A 38 17.01 18.82 -5.69
CA PHE A 38 16.72 18.62 -7.12
C PHE A 38 16.32 19.93 -7.79
N SER A 39 16.82 20.15 -9.02
CA SER A 39 16.39 21.31 -9.80
C SER A 39 14.91 21.20 -10.17
N PRO A 40 14.17 22.32 -10.34
CA PRO A 40 12.78 22.28 -10.76
C PRO A 40 12.56 21.50 -12.06
N GLU A 41 13.53 21.55 -12.98
CA GLU A 41 13.51 20.80 -14.22
C GLU A 41 13.52 19.28 -13.98
N LEU A 42 14.36 18.80 -13.05
CA LEU A 42 14.41 17.39 -12.70
C LEU A 42 13.11 16.98 -11.99
N SER A 43 12.65 17.76 -11.00
CA SER A 43 11.41 17.49 -10.27
C SER A 43 10.16 17.49 -11.16
N ALA A 44 10.17 18.24 -12.26
CA ALA A 44 9.09 18.21 -13.24
C ALA A 44 9.13 16.98 -14.17
N LYS A 45 10.30 16.34 -14.34
CA LYS A 45 10.52 15.20 -15.24
C LYS A 45 10.52 13.85 -14.53
N THR A 46 10.69 13.83 -13.22
CA THR A 46 10.75 12.63 -12.40
C THR A 46 9.63 12.60 -11.37
N THR A 47 9.31 11.40 -10.88
CA THR A 47 8.51 11.22 -9.68
C THR A 47 9.47 10.94 -8.54
N VAL A 48 9.57 11.87 -7.59
CA VAL A 48 10.40 11.70 -6.40
C VAL A 48 9.63 10.84 -5.39
N ILE A 49 10.27 9.78 -4.91
CA ILE A 49 9.74 8.91 -3.86
C ILE A 49 10.69 9.03 -2.67
N ASP A 50 10.15 9.44 -1.53
CA ASP A 50 10.90 9.56 -0.28
C ASP A 50 10.77 8.26 0.52
N PHE A 51 11.92 7.62 0.80
CA PHE A 51 12.02 6.43 1.63
C PHE A 51 12.52 6.73 3.05
N THR A 52 12.60 8.00 3.43
CA THR A 52 13.00 8.42 4.76
C THR A 52 12.03 7.87 5.79
N VAL A 53 12.58 7.21 6.81
CA VAL A 53 11.80 6.72 7.94
C VAL A 53 11.27 7.93 8.69
N THR A 54 9.94 8.02 8.83
CA THR A 54 9.27 9.07 9.59
C THR A 54 8.93 8.57 11.00
N GLN A 55 8.83 9.49 11.96
CA GLN A 55 8.48 9.14 13.34
C GLN A 55 7.15 8.39 13.44
N GLY A 56 6.12 8.87 12.73
CA GLY A 56 4.83 8.20 12.67
C GLY A 56 4.87 6.86 11.94
N GLY A 57 5.67 6.75 10.87
CA GLY A 57 5.85 5.48 10.14
C GLY A 57 6.50 4.41 11.00
N LEU A 58 7.57 4.76 11.72
CA LEU A 58 8.22 3.85 12.66
C LEU A 58 7.33 3.51 13.84
N GLU A 59 6.60 4.48 14.40
CA GLU A 59 5.62 4.24 15.46
C GLU A 59 4.57 3.21 15.03
N GLN A 60 4.02 3.32 13.82
CA GLN A 60 3.09 2.33 13.30
C GLN A 60 3.72 0.93 13.17
N GLN A 61 4.98 0.87 12.72
CA GLN A 61 5.72 -0.38 12.59
C GLN A 61 5.98 -1.04 13.96
N LEU A 62 6.40 -0.25 14.95
CA LEU A 62 6.64 -0.74 16.31
C LEU A 62 5.33 -1.20 16.97
N LEU A 63 4.22 -0.48 16.76
CA LEU A 63 2.91 -0.91 17.25
C LEU A 63 2.54 -2.30 16.72
N GLY A 64 2.72 -2.53 15.41
CA GLY A 64 2.48 -3.84 14.80
C GLY A 64 3.32 -4.95 15.43
N LYS A 65 4.61 -4.68 15.69
CA LYS A 65 5.51 -5.63 16.38
C LYS A 65 5.06 -5.96 17.79
N VAL A 66 4.69 -4.94 18.58
CA VAL A 66 4.19 -5.13 19.95
C VAL A 66 2.93 -5.99 19.94
N ILE A 67 1.96 -5.69 19.08
CA ILE A 67 0.70 -6.44 19.02
C ILE A 67 0.93 -7.88 18.55
N SER A 68 1.80 -8.07 17.56
CA SER A 68 2.16 -9.42 17.09
C SER A 68 2.77 -10.29 18.19
N HIS A 69 3.45 -9.67 19.17
CA HIS A 69 3.99 -10.35 20.34
C HIS A 69 2.94 -10.54 21.44
N GLU A 70 2.29 -9.45 21.88
CA GLU A 70 1.40 -9.42 23.05
C GLU A 70 0.02 -10.02 22.78
N GLN A 71 -0.54 -9.82 21.58
CA GLN A 71 -1.87 -10.28 21.20
C GLN A 71 -1.88 -10.85 19.78
N LYS A 72 -1.14 -11.93 19.59
CA LYS A 72 -1.08 -12.64 18.30
C LYS A 72 -2.46 -12.98 17.71
N SER A 73 -3.42 -13.37 18.55
CA SER A 73 -4.80 -13.66 18.12
C SER A 73 -5.52 -12.46 17.52
N LEU A 74 -5.22 -11.24 18.00
CA LEU A 74 -5.77 -10.00 17.46
C LEU A 74 -5.19 -9.71 16.07
N GLU A 75 -3.88 -9.92 15.90
CA GLU A 75 -3.19 -9.75 14.61
C GLU A 75 -3.66 -10.78 13.58
N ASP A 76 -3.79 -12.05 13.98
CA ASP A 76 -4.33 -13.12 13.13
C ASP A 76 -5.77 -12.81 12.69
N SER A 77 -6.60 -12.29 13.60
CA SER A 77 -7.97 -11.87 13.31
C SER A 77 -8.01 -10.70 12.33
N LEU A 78 -7.12 -9.71 12.47
CA LEU A 78 -7.00 -8.58 11.55
C LEU A 78 -6.60 -9.06 10.15
N ASN A 79 -5.61 -9.96 10.06
CA ASN A 79 -5.14 -10.51 8.79
C ASN A 79 -6.24 -11.32 8.08
N ALA A 80 -6.99 -12.15 8.82
CA ALA A 80 -8.15 -12.86 8.28
C ALA A 80 -9.22 -11.88 7.75
N LEU A 81 -9.53 -10.85 8.54
CA LEU A 81 -10.52 -9.84 8.16
C LEU A 81 -10.11 -9.07 6.90
N LEU A 82 -8.83 -8.69 6.77
CA LEU A 82 -8.31 -8.01 5.58
C LEU A 82 -8.37 -8.90 4.33
N ASN A 83 -8.09 -10.20 4.48
CA ASN A 83 -8.24 -11.16 3.38
C ASN A 83 -9.70 -11.27 2.94
N ASP A 84 -10.64 -11.35 3.89
CA ASP A 84 -12.07 -11.39 3.61
C ASP A 84 -12.55 -10.11 2.92
N VAL A 85 -12.14 -8.94 3.40
CA VAL A 85 -12.45 -7.64 2.77
C VAL A 85 -11.93 -7.59 1.34
N ASN A 86 -10.69 -8.04 1.10
CA ASN A 86 -10.13 -8.09 -0.25
C ASN A 86 -10.89 -9.05 -1.17
N ALA A 87 -11.24 -10.24 -0.67
CA ALA A 87 -12.04 -11.21 -1.41
C ALA A 87 -13.43 -10.66 -1.75
N ASN A 88 -14.10 -10.04 -0.78
CA ASN A 88 -15.42 -9.42 -0.93
C ASN A 88 -15.39 -8.24 -1.91
N LYS A 89 -14.40 -7.35 -1.83
CA LYS A 89 -14.23 -6.24 -2.80
C LYS A 89 -14.03 -6.76 -4.22
N LYS A 90 -13.24 -7.83 -4.38
CA LYS A 90 -13.02 -8.46 -5.69
C LYS A 90 -14.30 -9.13 -6.21
N ALA A 91 -15.08 -9.77 -5.34
CA ALA A 91 -16.36 -10.37 -5.70
C ALA A 91 -17.36 -9.29 -6.16
N LEU A 92 -17.43 -8.16 -5.46
CA LEU A 92 -18.31 -7.04 -5.81
C LEU A 92 -17.95 -6.44 -7.17
N GLN A 93 -16.66 -6.21 -7.43
CA GLN A 93 -16.19 -5.76 -8.76
C GLN A 93 -16.51 -6.76 -9.87
N LYS A 94 -16.47 -8.06 -9.58
CA LYS A 94 -16.83 -9.10 -10.54
C LYS A 94 -18.34 -9.08 -10.82
N LEU A 95 -19.17 -8.99 -9.79
CA LEU A 95 -20.63 -8.89 -9.94
C LEU A 95 -21.03 -7.66 -10.77
N ASP A 96 -20.41 -6.51 -10.53
CA ASP A 96 -20.63 -5.29 -11.32
C ASP A 96 -20.25 -5.47 -12.79
N LYS A 97 -19.09 -6.09 -13.05
CA LYS A 97 -18.62 -6.35 -14.41
C LYS A 97 -19.54 -7.34 -15.15
N ASP A 98 -19.93 -8.42 -14.48
CA ASP A 98 -20.83 -9.44 -15.04
C ASP A 98 -22.21 -8.84 -15.34
N LEU A 99 -22.72 -7.95 -14.48
CA LEU A 99 -23.97 -7.24 -14.69
C LEU A 99 -23.89 -6.29 -15.90
N LEU A 100 -22.84 -5.46 -15.97
CA LEU A 100 -22.60 -4.55 -17.09
C LEU A 100 -22.49 -5.29 -18.42
N GLN A 101 -21.77 -6.41 -18.44
CA GLN A 101 -21.62 -7.25 -19.61
C GLN A 101 -22.98 -7.75 -20.11
N ARG A 102 -23.81 -8.31 -19.20
CA ARG A 102 -25.14 -8.82 -19.57
C ARG A 102 -26.10 -7.74 -20.04
N LEU A 103 -26.07 -6.54 -19.45
CA LEU A 103 -26.84 -5.39 -19.93
C LEU A 103 -26.41 -4.94 -21.34
N THR A 104 -25.12 -5.07 -21.66
CA THR A 104 -24.58 -4.68 -22.96
C THR A 104 -24.86 -5.73 -24.04
N GLU A 105 -24.87 -7.01 -23.67
CA GLU A 105 -25.15 -8.14 -24.56
C GLU A 105 -26.66 -8.32 -24.84
N SER A 106 -27.55 -7.83 -23.97
CA SER A 106 -28.99 -7.94 -24.20
C SER A 106 -29.44 -7.01 -25.34
N THR A 107 -29.77 -7.58 -26.49
CA THR A 107 -30.37 -6.87 -27.62
C THR A 107 -31.89 -7.05 -27.59
N GLY A 108 -32.64 -6.01 -27.22
CA GLY A 108 -34.11 -6.06 -27.14
C GLY A 108 -34.68 -5.29 -25.94
N ASN A 109 -35.97 -5.44 -25.67
CA ASN A 109 -36.64 -4.85 -24.51
C ASN A 109 -36.31 -5.68 -23.25
N LEU A 110 -35.56 -5.09 -22.31
CA LEU A 110 -35.07 -5.78 -21.10
C LEU A 110 -36.17 -6.37 -20.21
N LEU A 111 -37.39 -5.86 -20.30
CA LEU A 111 -38.53 -6.31 -19.50
C LEU A 111 -39.11 -7.64 -19.97
N ASP A 112 -38.83 -8.04 -21.22
CA ASP A 112 -39.38 -9.25 -21.82
C ASP A 112 -38.48 -10.48 -21.59
N ASP A 113 -37.23 -10.27 -21.16
CA ASP A 113 -36.29 -11.34 -20.84
C ASP A 113 -36.40 -11.72 -19.35
N THR A 114 -37.30 -12.66 -19.07
CA THR A 114 -37.53 -13.17 -17.71
C THR A 114 -36.28 -13.81 -17.11
N SER A 115 -35.39 -14.36 -17.95
CA SER A 115 -34.14 -14.96 -17.51
C SER A 115 -33.13 -13.90 -17.04
N LEU A 116 -33.08 -12.77 -17.74
CA LEU A 116 -32.24 -11.63 -17.38
C LEU A 116 -32.72 -10.96 -16.09
N MET A 117 -34.04 -10.82 -15.89
CA MET A 117 -34.61 -10.29 -14.65
C MET A 117 -34.28 -11.14 -13.41
N GLU A 118 -34.33 -12.46 -13.53
CA GLU A 118 -33.98 -13.37 -12.43
C GLU A 118 -32.50 -13.24 -12.05
N VAL A 119 -31.62 -13.20 -13.05
CA VAL A 119 -30.18 -12.96 -12.84
C VAL A 119 -29.94 -11.60 -12.19
N LEU A 120 -30.57 -10.53 -12.68
CA LEU A 120 -30.42 -9.18 -12.13
C LEU A 120 -30.84 -9.11 -10.65
N ASN A 121 -31.94 -9.78 -10.30
CA ASN A 121 -32.37 -9.87 -8.90
C ASN A 121 -31.40 -10.69 -8.04
N ASN A 122 -30.87 -11.79 -8.56
CA ASN A 122 -29.85 -12.59 -7.86
C ASN A 122 -28.55 -11.80 -7.65
N THR A 123 -28.05 -11.12 -8.67
CA THR A 123 -26.86 -10.26 -8.58
C THR A 123 -27.06 -9.11 -7.61
N LYS A 124 -28.24 -8.46 -7.64
CA LYS A 124 -28.60 -7.40 -6.69
C LYS A 124 -28.63 -7.89 -5.25
N THR A 125 -29.14 -9.10 -5.03
CA THR A 125 -29.22 -9.69 -3.68
C THR A 125 -27.82 -10.05 -3.17
N GLN A 126 -26.99 -10.70 -4.00
CA GLN A 126 -25.60 -11.01 -3.66
C GLN A 126 -24.76 -9.74 -3.41
N ALA A 127 -24.93 -8.70 -4.22
CA ALA A 127 -24.24 -7.42 -4.02
C ALA A 127 -24.62 -6.77 -2.67
N LYS A 128 -25.90 -6.83 -2.29
CA LYS A 128 -26.36 -6.36 -0.97
C LYS A 128 -25.76 -7.17 0.17
N GLU A 129 -25.72 -8.50 0.06
CA GLU A 129 -25.11 -9.36 1.08
C GLU A 129 -23.61 -9.07 1.25
N VAL A 130 -22.88 -8.88 0.15
CA VAL A 130 -21.45 -8.51 0.20
C VAL A 130 -21.26 -7.12 0.80
N ALA A 131 -22.15 -6.16 0.51
CA ALA A 131 -22.11 -4.83 1.10
C ALA A 131 -22.30 -4.87 2.63
N ILE A 132 -23.25 -5.66 3.13
CA ILE A 132 -23.46 -5.87 4.58
C ILE A 132 -22.20 -6.47 5.22
N LYS A 133 -21.61 -7.49 4.60
CA LYS A 133 -20.36 -8.11 5.10
C LYS A 133 -19.19 -7.13 5.15
N LEU A 134 -19.11 -6.20 4.20
CA LEU A 134 -18.09 -5.15 4.20
C LEU A 134 -18.32 -4.14 5.34
N GLU A 135 -19.56 -3.75 5.59
CA GLU A 135 -19.92 -2.87 6.71
C GLU A 135 -19.60 -3.53 8.08
N ASP A 136 -19.95 -4.81 8.24
CA ASP A 136 -19.60 -5.59 9.44
C ASP A 136 -18.07 -5.68 9.63
N ALA A 137 -17.33 -5.85 8.53
CA ALA A 137 -15.88 -5.90 8.56
C ALA A 137 -15.25 -4.54 8.92
N GLU A 138 -15.84 -3.43 8.49
CA GLU A 138 -15.41 -2.10 8.90
C GLU A 138 -15.61 -1.87 10.40
N ASN A 139 -16.75 -2.29 10.95
CA ASN A 139 -17.02 -2.18 12.39
C ASN A 139 -16.05 -3.03 13.21
N LYS A 140 -15.83 -4.29 12.81
CA LYS A 140 -14.81 -5.16 13.45
C LYS A 140 -13.40 -4.58 13.35
N THR A 141 -13.06 -3.93 12.24
CA THR A 141 -11.76 -3.28 12.06
C THR A 141 -11.57 -2.13 13.07
N LYS A 142 -12.63 -1.34 13.32
CA LYS A 142 -12.61 -0.27 14.34
C LYS A 142 -12.39 -0.84 15.73
N GLU A 143 -13.16 -1.87 16.12
CA GLU A 143 -13.00 -2.53 17.43
C GLU A 143 -11.59 -3.12 17.62
N ILE A 144 -11.03 -3.73 16.57
CA ILE A 144 -9.65 -4.22 16.60
C ILE A 144 -8.70 -3.04 16.79
N ASN A 145 -8.82 -1.97 16.01
CA ASN A 145 -7.95 -0.80 16.14
C ASN A 145 -8.04 -0.16 17.52
N GLU A 146 -9.20 -0.06 18.15
CA GLU A 146 -9.34 0.43 19.52
C GLU A 146 -8.52 -0.40 20.53
N LYS A 147 -8.49 -1.72 20.38
CA LYS A 147 -7.63 -2.59 21.20
C LYS A 147 -6.16 -2.37 20.91
N ARG A 148 -5.79 -2.14 19.64
CA ARG A 148 -4.41 -1.85 19.23
C ARG A 148 -3.91 -0.53 19.83
N GLU A 149 -4.76 0.48 19.92
CA GLU A 149 -4.41 1.80 20.49
C GLU A 149 -3.97 1.71 21.96
N GLN A 150 -4.38 0.68 22.71
CA GLN A 150 -3.90 0.46 24.09
C GLN A 150 -2.38 0.27 24.17
N TYR A 151 -1.77 -0.24 23.09
CA TYR A 151 -0.32 -0.47 22.98
C TYR A 151 0.43 0.68 22.29
N ARG A 152 -0.28 1.70 21.76
CA ARG A 152 0.31 2.89 21.12
C ARG A 152 1.38 3.58 21.99
N PRO A 153 1.22 3.74 23.32
CA PRO A 153 2.25 4.42 24.14
C PRO A 153 3.63 3.75 24.09
N VAL A 154 3.70 2.43 23.94
CA VAL A 154 4.97 1.69 23.81
C VAL A 154 5.65 2.05 22.48
N ALA A 155 4.87 2.08 21.40
CA ALA A 155 5.35 2.42 20.08
C ALA A 155 5.80 3.88 19.95
N ILE A 156 5.07 4.82 20.56
CA ILE A 156 5.45 6.25 20.61
C ILE A 156 6.83 6.41 21.26
N ARG A 157 7.02 5.78 22.43
CA ARG A 157 8.29 5.83 23.17
C ARG A 157 9.42 5.17 22.37
N GLY A 158 9.17 4.02 21.76
CA GLY A 158 10.16 3.33 20.93
C GLY A 158 10.59 4.18 19.72
N SER A 159 9.64 4.82 19.04
CA SER A 159 9.95 5.71 17.92
C SER A 159 10.77 6.93 18.39
N ALA A 160 10.35 7.60 19.47
CA ALA A 160 11.09 8.73 20.03
C ALA A 160 12.53 8.35 20.44
N LEU A 161 12.73 7.17 21.04
CA LEU A 161 14.05 6.64 21.39
C LEU A 161 14.95 6.44 20.17
N TYR A 162 14.41 5.86 19.09
CA TYR A 162 15.17 5.67 17.85
C TYR A 162 15.61 7.00 17.24
N PHE A 163 14.72 7.99 17.15
CA PHE A 163 15.09 9.29 16.58
C PHE A 163 16.10 10.03 17.45
N THR A 164 15.98 9.94 18.77
CA THR A 164 17.01 10.47 19.70
C THR A 164 18.36 9.78 19.48
N LEU A 165 18.37 8.45 19.28
CA LEU A 165 19.59 7.67 18.99
C LEU A 165 20.25 8.11 17.68
N ILE A 166 19.47 8.35 16.62
CA ILE A 166 19.99 8.83 15.34
C ILE A 166 20.56 10.25 15.45
N GLU A 167 19.95 11.12 16.25
CA GLU A 167 20.46 12.47 16.49
C GLU A 167 21.82 12.49 17.21
N LEU A 168 22.20 11.43 17.95
CA LEU A 168 23.52 11.34 18.58
C LEU A 168 24.68 11.32 17.56
N PHE A 169 24.42 10.95 16.30
CA PHE A 169 25.39 11.06 15.22
C PHE A 169 25.90 12.51 15.04
N LEU A 170 25.07 13.51 15.35
CA LEU A 170 25.43 14.93 15.26
C LEU A 170 26.50 15.33 16.30
N VAL A 171 26.58 14.59 17.41
CA VAL A 171 27.61 14.79 18.44
C VAL A 171 28.91 14.08 18.04
N ASN A 172 28.82 12.82 17.62
CA ASN A 172 29.96 12.05 17.15
C ASN A 172 29.53 11.06 16.07
N TRP A 173 30.25 11.04 14.95
CA TRP A 173 29.98 10.15 13.82
C TRP A 173 30.02 8.65 14.19
N MET A 174 30.74 8.28 15.26
CA MET A 174 30.79 6.90 15.78
C MET A 174 29.46 6.44 16.42
N TYR A 175 28.57 7.35 16.81
CA TYR A 175 27.27 7.01 17.40
C TYR A 175 26.18 6.72 16.36
N ASN A 176 26.57 6.47 15.11
CA ASN A 176 25.65 6.06 14.06
C ASN A 176 25.11 4.65 14.33
N SER A 177 23.78 4.48 14.30
CA SER A 177 23.11 3.19 14.48
C SER A 177 22.11 2.96 13.35
N SER A 178 21.99 1.72 12.88
CA SER A 178 20.98 1.39 11.87
C SER A 178 19.61 1.16 12.51
N LEU A 179 18.54 1.32 11.72
CA LEU A 179 17.19 0.95 12.16
C LEU A 179 17.11 -0.55 12.48
N GLU A 180 17.80 -1.40 11.72
CA GLU A 180 17.80 -2.85 11.91
C GLU A 180 18.33 -3.23 13.30
N GLN A 181 19.46 -2.66 13.73
CA GLN A 181 20.03 -2.88 15.06
C GLN A 181 19.06 -2.45 16.17
N PHE A 182 18.38 -1.31 15.98
CA PHE A 182 17.36 -0.86 16.93
C PHE A 182 16.18 -1.83 17.00
N LEU A 183 15.69 -2.31 15.85
CA LEU A 183 14.56 -3.23 15.79
C LEU A 183 14.89 -4.61 16.38
N GLU A 184 16.13 -5.08 16.26
CA GLU A 184 16.60 -6.31 16.92
C GLU A 184 16.54 -6.17 18.44
N LEU A 185 17.09 -5.08 18.99
CA LEU A 185 17.05 -4.80 20.42
C LEU A 185 15.61 -4.62 20.93
N PHE A 186 14.77 -3.94 20.15
CA PHE A 186 13.35 -3.77 20.48
C PHE A 186 12.64 -5.14 20.54
N ASN A 187 12.82 -5.99 19.53
CA ASN A 187 12.26 -7.34 19.54
C ASN A 187 12.77 -8.18 20.72
N TRP A 188 14.06 -8.07 21.05
CA TRP A 188 14.64 -8.77 22.20
C TRP A 188 14.02 -8.30 23.52
N SER A 189 13.78 -7.00 23.66
CA SER A 189 13.14 -6.44 24.86
C SER A 189 11.69 -6.87 25.05
N LEU A 190 10.99 -7.22 23.96
CA LEU A 190 9.64 -7.78 24.03
C LEU A 190 9.65 -9.25 24.44
N ALA A 191 10.71 -9.98 24.10
CA ALA A 191 10.83 -11.42 24.38
C ALA A 191 11.28 -11.74 25.82
N GLN A 192 11.61 -10.73 26.63
CA GLN A 192 11.96 -10.86 28.05
C GLN A 192 10.72 -10.73 28.93
#